data_AF-A0A259Q0T5-F1
#
_entry.id   AF-A0A259Q0T5-F1
#
_cell.length_a   1.000
_cell.length_b   1.000
_cell.length_c   1.000
_cell.angle_alpha   90.00
_cell.angle_beta   90.00
_cell.angle_gamma   90.00
#
_symmetry.space_group_name_H-M   'P 1'
#
loop_
_entity.id
_entity.type
_entity.pdbx_description
1 polymer ?
#
loop_
_entity_poly.entity_id
_entity_poly.type
_entity_poly.pdbx_seq_one_letter_code
_entity_poly.pdbx_strand_id
1 'polypeptide(L)' 'MSYSFTEKKRIRKSFGSRQSVLDVPYLLATQINSYEAFLQKDLPLPQRKDEGLEAAFRAIFPIVSHNQYVRMEYNGYTLA' A
#
# COMPACT_ATOMS: atom_id res chain seq x y z
N MET A 1 -8.16 -30.48 12.92
CA MET A 1 -6.89 -29.83 12.53
C MET A 1 -6.13 -30.80 11.63
N SER A 2 -6.15 -30.57 10.33
CA SER A 2 -5.29 -31.33 9.40
C SER A 2 -3.91 -30.68 9.42
N TYR A 3 -2.89 -31.41 9.83
CA TYR A 3 -1.52 -30.91 9.82
C TYR A 3 -1.02 -30.74 8.37
N SER A 4 -0.30 -29.65 8.13
CA SER A 4 0.47 -29.48 6.89
C SER A 4 1.60 -30.52 6.78
N PHE A 5 2.15 -30.68 5.57
CA PHE A 5 3.23 -31.65 5.31
C PHE A 5 4.46 -31.43 6.21
N THR A 6 4.81 -30.17 6.48
CA THR A 6 5.95 -29.81 7.31
C THR A 6 5.66 -29.96 8.81
N GLU A 7 4.44 -29.68 9.25
CA GLU A 7 4.02 -29.87 10.66
C GLU A 7 4.00 -31.34 11.07
N LYS A 8 3.63 -32.25 10.16
CA LYS A 8 3.66 -33.70 10.41
C LYS A 8 5.06 -34.22 10.76
N LYS A 9 6.12 -33.56 10.29
CA LYS A 9 7.52 -33.97 10.56
C LYS A 9 7.95 -33.69 12.00
N ARG A 10 7.36 -32.70 12.68
CA ARG A 10 7.65 -32.38 14.10
C ARG A 10 6.46 -31.67 14.74
N ILE A 11 5.65 -32.43 15.46
CA ILE A 11 4.44 -31.92 16.11
C ILE A 11 4.82 -31.10 17.36
N ARG A 12 4.35 -29.85 17.44
CA ARG A 12 4.45 -29.01 18.64
C ARG A 12 3.15 -29.11 19.45
N LYS A 13 3.22 -29.65 20.67
CA LYS A 13 2.07 -29.68 21.58
C LYS A 13 1.80 -28.28 22.16
N SER A 14 0.57 -27.80 22.03
CA SER A 14 0.10 -26.56 22.66
C SER A 14 -0.63 -26.87 23.96
N PHE A 15 -0.44 -26.05 25.00
CA PHE A 15 -1.14 -26.13 26.29
C PHE A 15 -2.17 -25.01 26.48
N GLY A 16 -2.35 -24.15 25.46
CA GLY A 16 -3.35 -23.08 25.52
C GLY A 16 -4.76 -23.66 25.64
N SER A 17 -5.53 -23.18 26.61
CA SER A 17 -6.90 -23.64 26.87
C SER A 17 -7.94 -22.95 26.00
N ARG A 18 -7.62 -21.77 25.46
CA ARG A 18 -8.50 -20.99 24.59
C ARG A 18 -8.13 -21.24 23.13
N GLN A 19 -9.16 -21.39 22.30
CA GLN A 19 -8.99 -21.43 20.85
C GLN A 19 -8.69 -20.01 20.35
N SER A 20 -7.81 -19.90 19.35
CA SER A 20 -7.59 -18.63 18.66
C SER A 20 -8.85 -18.30 17.87
N VAL A 21 -9.48 -17.17 18.15
CA VAL A 21 -10.67 -16.72 17.42
C VAL A 21 -10.29 -16.02 16.12
N LEU A 22 -9.10 -15.42 16.08
CA LEU A 22 -8.53 -14.74 14.93
C LEU A 22 -7.18 -15.35 14.58
N ASP A 23 -6.89 -15.43 13.30
CA ASP A 23 -5.58 -15.81 12.81
C ASP A 23 -4.58 -14.66 12.98
N VAL A 24 -3.30 -15.03 13.07
CA VAL A 24 -2.23 -14.04 13.11
C VAL A 24 -2.21 -13.31 11.77
N PRO A 25 -2.32 -11.96 11.76
CA PRO A 25 -2.32 -11.22 10.51
C PRO A 25 -0.94 -11.29 9.84
N TYR A 26 -0.89 -10.94 8.56
CA TYR A 26 0.38 -10.84 7.86
C TYR A 26 1.22 -9.71 8.46
N LEU A 27 2.32 -10.07 9.11
CA LEU A 27 3.09 -9.15 9.95
C LEU A 27 3.74 -7.99 9.19
N LEU A 28 3.87 -8.11 7.86
CA LEU A 28 4.41 -7.07 6.98
C LEU A 28 3.33 -6.24 6.29
N ALA A 29 2.05 -6.52 6.54
CA ALA A 29 0.93 -5.87 5.87
C ALA A 29 1.00 -4.34 5.97
N THR A 30 1.34 -3.80 7.14
CA THR A 30 1.44 -2.34 7.32
C THR A 30 2.43 -1.70 6.36
N GLN A 31 3.60 -2.30 6.17
CA GLN A 31 4.65 -1.73 5.32
C GLN A 31 4.26 -1.81 3.84
N ILE A 32 3.76 -2.98 3.42
CA ILE A 32 3.36 -3.22 2.03
C ILE A 32 2.17 -2.33 1.67
N ASN A 33 1.11 -2.36 2.48
CA ASN A 33 -0.10 -1.59 2.22
C ASN A 33 0.19 -0.08 2.21
N SER A 34 1.06 0.41 3.10
CA SER A 34 1.44 1.82 3.11
C SER A 34 2.18 2.23 1.85
N TYR A 35 3.06 1.37 1.34
CA TYR A 35 3.82 1.66 0.12
C TYR A 35 2.95 1.56 -1.14
N GLU A 36 2.06 0.57 -1.20
CA GLU A 36 1.06 0.42 -2.26
C GLU A 36 0.11 1.64 -2.32
N ALA A 37 -0.40 2.09 -1.17
CA ALA A 37 -1.24 3.28 -1.09
C ALA A 37 -0.49 4.55 -1.51
N PHE A 38 0.80 4.67 -1.15
CA PHE A 38 1.62 5.81 -1.57
C PHE A 38 1.83 5.86 -3.09
N LEU A 39 2.05 4.71 -3.71
CA LEU A 39 2.38 4.60 -5.14
C LEU A 39 1.15 4.52 -6.07
N GLN A 40 0.06 3.91 -5.61
CA GLN A 40 -1.15 3.62 -6.40
C GLN A 40 -0.84 2.99 -7.78
N LYS A 41 0.14 2.09 -7.82
CA LYS A 41 0.73 1.53 -9.06
C LYS A 41 -0.32 0.83 -9.93
N ASP A 42 -1.22 0.08 -9.31
CA ASP A 42 -2.20 -0.77 -10.01
C ASP A 42 -3.49 -0.02 -10.40
N LEU A 43 -3.60 1.26 -10.06
CA LEU A 43 -4.74 2.10 -10.42
C LEU A 43 -4.43 2.95 -11.66
N PRO A 44 -5.34 2.99 -12.65
CA PRO A 44 -5.21 3.91 -13.77
C PRO A 44 -5.33 5.35 -13.27
N LEU A 45 -4.66 6.29 -13.95
CA LEU A 45 -4.57 7.71 -13.54
C LEU A 45 -5.92 8.32 -13.09
N PRO A 46 -7.05 8.16 -13.80
CA PRO A 46 -8.31 8.77 -13.41
C PRO A 46 -8.95 8.20 -12.13
N GLN A 47 -8.51 7.02 -11.69
CA GLN A 47 -9.04 6.32 -10.52
C GLN A 47 -8.13 6.48 -9.30
N ARG A 48 -6.99 7.19 -9.44
CA ARG A 48 -6.10 7.46 -8.32
C ARG A 48 -6.75 8.42 -7.34
N LYS A 49 -6.65 8.07 -6.06
CA LYS A 49 -7.09 8.87 -4.93
C LYS A 49 -6.10 10.00 -4.68
N ASP A 50 -6.57 11.04 -4.02
CA ASP A 50 -5.75 12.16 -3.57
C ASP A 50 -4.91 11.76 -2.35
N GLU A 51 -3.96 10.85 -2.55
CA GLU A 51 -3.05 10.32 -1.53
C GLU A 51 -1.67 10.01 -2.13
N GLY A 52 -0.64 9.97 -1.29
CA GLY A 52 0.72 9.64 -1.70
C GLY A 52 1.30 10.58 -2.76
N LEU A 53 1.79 10.03 -3.85
CA LEU A 53 2.36 10.80 -4.97
C LEU A 53 1.34 11.72 -5.63
N GLU A 54 0.10 11.26 -5.83
CA GLU A 54 -0.97 12.05 -6.45
C GLU A 54 -1.23 13.33 -5.64
N ALA A 55 -1.39 13.19 -4.32
CA ALA A 55 -1.58 14.31 -3.41
C ALA A 55 -0.39 15.28 -3.40
N ALA A 56 0.83 14.75 -3.42
CA ALA A 56 2.03 15.59 -3.47
C ALA A 56 2.08 16.44 -4.74
N PHE A 57 1.76 15.87 -5.91
CA PHE A 57 1.73 16.63 -7.16
C PHE A 57 0.59 17.65 -7.19
N ARG A 58 -0.62 17.27 -6.77
CA ARG A 58 -1.78 18.18 -6.71
C ARG A 58 -1.57 19.34 -5.72
N ALA A 59 -0.80 19.13 -4.66
CA ALA A 59 -0.48 20.19 -3.71
C ALA A 59 0.51 21.23 -4.25
N ILE A 60 1.39 20.82 -5.18
CA ILE A 60 2.45 21.69 -5.73
C ILE A 60 1.99 22.38 -7.02
N PHE A 61 1.19 21.70 -7.84
CA PHE A 61 0.71 22.22 -9.12
C PHE A 61 -0.66 22.90 -8.97
N PRO A 62 -0.95 23.93 -9.80
CA PRO A 62 -0.12 24.47 -10.88
C PRO A 62 1.01 25.35 -10.38
N ILE A 63 2.16 25.29 -11.07
CA ILE A 63 3.28 26.19 -10.83
C ILE A 63 3.23 27.31 -11.87
N VAL A 64 3.22 28.56 -11.42
CA VAL A 64 3.16 29.74 -12.29
C VAL A 64 4.45 30.54 -12.19
N SER A 65 4.96 31.02 -13.32
CA SER A 65 6.15 31.87 -13.34
C SER A 65 5.88 33.21 -12.65
N HIS A 66 6.92 33.84 -12.09
CA HIS A 66 6.81 35.14 -11.41
C HIS A 66 6.14 36.23 -12.27
N ASN A 67 6.36 36.20 -13.58
CA ASN A 67 5.77 37.12 -14.56
C ASN A 67 4.43 36.65 -15.16
N GLN A 68 3.86 35.53 -14.66
CA GLN A 68 2.57 34.97 -15.07
C GLN A 68 2.43 34.54 -16.55
N TYR A 69 3.51 34.57 -17.34
CA TYR A 69 3.47 34.14 -18.75
C TYR A 69 3.54 32.63 -18.96
N VAL A 70 3.96 31.87 -17.94
CA VAL A 70 4.10 30.42 -18.04
C VAL A 70 3.39 29.77 -16.85
N ARG A 71 2.57 28.76 -17.16
CA ARG A 71 1.88 27.93 -16.18
C ARG A 71 2.13 26.47 -16.52
N MET A 72 2.65 25.74 -15.55
CA MET A 72 2.85 24.30 -15.64
C MET A 72 1.72 23.59 -14.92
N GLU A 73 1.16 22.57 -15.56
CA GLU A 73 0.06 21.77 -15.05
C GLU A 73 0.50 20.33 -14.80
N TYR A 74 -0.14 19.70 -13.83
CA TYR A 74 0.02 18.28 -13.57
C TYR A 74 -1.07 17.49 -14.29
N ASN A 75 -0.67 16.51 -15.10
CA ASN A 75 -1.59 15.60 -15.80
C ASN A 75 -1.56 14.17 -15.25
N GLY A 76 -0.42 13.71 -14.73
CA GLY A 76 -0.26 12.31 -14.33
C GLY A 76 1.20 11.88 -14.12
N TYR A 77 1.40 10.73 -13.47
CA TYR A 77 2.71 10.06 -13.38
C TYR A 77 2.62 8.57 -13.75
N THR A 78 3.76 8.03 -14.19
CA THR A 78 3.95 6.59 -14.45
C THR A 78 5.16 6.10 -13.68
N LEU A 79 5.11 4.87 -13.17
CA LEU A 79 6.21 4.21 -12.47
C LEU A 79 6.87 3.21 -13.43
N ALA A 80 8.21 3.19 -13.46
CA ALA A 80 9.01 2.30 -14.32
C ALA A 80 9.04 0.85 -13.81
#